data_AF-A0A3D5XPQ4-F1
#
_entry.id   AF-A0A3D5XPQ4-F1
#
_cell.length_a   1.000
_cell.length_b   1.000
_cell.length_c   1.000
_cell.angle_alpha   90.00
_cell.angle_beta   90.00
_cell.angle_gamma   90.00
#
_symmetry.space_group_name_H-M   'P 1'
#
loop_
_entity.id
_entity.type
_entity.pdbx_description
1 polymer ?
#
loop_
_entity_poly.entity_id
_entity_poly.type
_entity_poly.pdbx_seq_one_letter_code
_entity_poly.pdbx_strand_id
1 'polypeptide(L)'
;MAKIVLEKLVKDNPSSLPEFYKNLDKETFGIDWKLHDYQQSALKHALNTLYYFFHQKEHLYNHYQTQTNEDWKKQISYANESTHFGLLGQYYKVEDNQIPYTEFLNRASLWMATGSGKTLVLIKLIEFLHQLATYNHIPKNDILILAPKPEILNQIKEHIEVFNKNSSVKINLKDLREFEKSKHLQTSLYEPDGITVFYYRSDNITDVDKTE
;
A
#
# COMPACT_ATOMS: atom_id res chain seq x y z
N MET A 1 15.48 14.87 16.20
CA MET A 1 15.38 13.51 15.63
C MET A 1 13.96 13.34 15.14
N ALA A 2 13.73 13.01 13.86
CA ALA A 2 12.37 12.84 13.34
C ALA A 2 11.66 11.73 14.14
N LYS A 3 10.49 12.02 14.70
CA LYS A 3 9.74 11.06 15.50
C LYS A 3 9.05 10.08 14.54
N ILE A 4 9.56 8.85 14.44
CA ILE A 4 8.95 7.82 13.59
C ILE A 4 7.75 7.21 14.35
N VAL A 5 6.63 7.94 14.34
CA VAL A 5 5.45 7.65 15.17
C VAL A 5 4.89 6.26 14.87
N LEU A 6 4.69 5.92 13.59
CA LEU A 6 4.12 4.64 13.18
C LEU A 6 5.01 3.46 13.56
N GLU A 7 6.32 3.52 13.29
CA GLU A 7 7.26 2.43 13.56
C GLU A 7 7.23 2.01 15.04
N LYS A 8 7.15 3.00 15.96
CA LYS A 8 7.05 2.72 17.40
C LYS A 8 5.81 1.90 17.78
N LEU A 9 4.72 2.03 17.04
CA LEU A 9 3.49 1.27 17.28
C LEU A 9 3.56 -0.14 16.69
N VAL A 10 4.19 -0.29 15.54
CA VAL A 10 4.10 -1.52 14.73
C VAL A 10 5.28 -2.47 14.87
N LYS A 11 6.31 -2.05 15.63
CA LYS A 11 7.52 -2.85 15.92
C LYS A 11 7.17 -4.22 16.49
N ASP A 12 6.26 -4.22 17.46
CA ASP A 12 5.74 -5.42 18.09
C ASP A 12 4.38 -5.80 17.50
N ASN A 13 4.01 -7.08 17.62
CA ASN A 13 2.72 -7.52 17.12
C ASN A 13 1.59 -6.97 18.01
N PRO A 14 0.47 -6.52 17.43
CA PRO A 14 -0.75 -6.24 18.17
C PRO A 14 -1.15 -7.44 19.04
N SER A 15 -1.60 -7.19 20.27
CA SER A 15 -1.89 -8.26 21.24
C SER A 15 -2.97 -9.25 20.74
N SER A 16 -3.92 -8.76 19.94
CA SER A 16 -5.00 -9.55 19.35
C SER A 16 -4.83 -9.77 17.84
N LEU A 17 -3.59 -9.72 17.34
CA LEU A 17 -3.30 -10.00 15.92
C LEU A 17 -3.78 -11.42 15.54
N PRO A 18 -4.67 -11.56 14.53
CA PRO A 18 -5.19 -12.85 14.12
C PRO A 18 -4.10 -13.79 13.62
N GLU A 19 -4.32 -15.09 13.81
CA GLU A 19 -3.35 -16.12 13.42
C GLU A 19 -3.11 -16.13 11.90
N PHE A 20 -4.12 -15.77 11.12
CA PHE A 20 -4.01 -15.57 9.68
C PHE A 20 -2.84 -14.63 9.30
N TYR A 21 -2.75 -13.45 9.93
CA TYR A 21 -1.67 -12.48 9.68
C TYR A 21 -0.29 -13.03 10.06
N LYS A 22 -0.21 -13.77 11.17
CA LYS A 22 1.04 -14.34 11.67
C LYS A 22 1.58 -15.40 10.71
N ASN A 23 0.69 -16.22 10.17
CA ASN A 23 1.01 -17.36 9.31
C ASN A 23 1.26 -17.01 7.85
N LEU A 24 1.06 -15.75 7.44
CA LEU A 24 1.49 -15.30 6.11
C LEU A 24 2.99 -15.52 5.95
N ASP A 25 3.38 -16.26 4.91
CA ASP A 25 4.79 -16.55 4.61
C ASP A 25 5.51 -15.28 4.19
N LYS A 26 6.48 -14.85 4.98
CA LYS A 26 7.28 -13.62 4.77
C LYS A 26 8.62 -13.92 4.09
N GLU A 27 9.04 -15.18 4.03
CA GLU A 27 10.39 -15.57 3.64
C GLU A 27 10.45 -15.96 2.16
N THR A 28 9.55 -16.82 1.68
CA THR A 28 9.69 -17.40 0.33
C THR A 28 9.37 -16.39 -0.77
N PHE A 29 10.22 -16.37 -1.81
CA PHE A 29 10.02 -15.56 -3.01
C PHE A 29 10.37 -16.35 -4.27
N GLY A 30 9.38 -16.71 -5.07
CA GLY A 30 9.61 -17.57 -6.23
C GLY A 30 10.14 -18.95 -5.83
N ILE A 31 10.98 -19.55 -6.67
CA ILE A 31 11.51 -20.91 -6.44
C ILE A 31 12.62 -20.88 -5.39
N ASP A 32 13.67 -20.09 -5.62
CA ASP A 32 14.93 -20.19 -4.87
C ASP A 32 15.23 -18.98 -3.99
N TRP A 33 14.45 -17.90 -4.08
CA TRP A 33 14.78 -16.66 -3.37
C TRP A 33 14.12 -16.64 -2.01
N LYS A 34 14.86 -16.08 -1.04
CA LYS A 34 14.42 -15.90 0.33
C LYS A 34 14.63 -14.44 0.75
N LEU A 35 13.62 -13.83 1.33
CA LEU A 35 13.71 -12.50 1.89
C LEU A 35 14.59 -12.51 3.14
N HIS A 36 15.46 -11.53 3.27
CA HIS A 36 16.27 -11.32 4.46
C HIS A 36 15.42 -10.90 5.66
N ASP A 37 15.91 -11.13 6.88
CA ASP A 37 15.20 -10.82 8.12
C ASP A 37 14.68 -9.38 8.20
N TYR A 38 15.44 -8.41 7.70
CA TYR A 38 15.00 -7.00 7.68
C TYR A 38 13.86 -6.74 6.69
N GLN A 39 13.79 -7.50 5.58
CA GLN A 39 12.68 -7.44 4.61
C GLN A 39 11.43 -8.10 5.21
N GLN A 40 11.61 -9.24 5.89
CA GLN A 40 10.53 -9.90 6.63
C GLN A 40 9.98 -9.02 7.76
N SER A 41 10.86 -8.29 8.46
CA SER A 41 10.48 -7.32 9.49
C SER A 41 9.69 -6.13 8.90
N ALA A 42 10.12 -5.60 7.74
CA ALA A 42 9.37 -4.56 7.03
C ALA A 42 7.95 -5.03 6.65
N LEU A 43 7.82 -6.26 6.17
CA LEU A 43 6.53 -6.89 5.87
C LEU A 43 5.66 -7.09 7.12
N LYS A 44 6.25 -7.54 8.24
CA LYS A 44 5.58 -7.63 9.53
C LYS A 44 5.03 -6.26 9.96
N HIS A 45 5.83 -5.21 9.88
CA HIS A 45 5.39 -3.85 10.22
C HIS A 45 4.25 -3.37 9.31
N ALA A 46 4.30 -3.69 8.01
CA ALA A 46 3.21 -3.38 7.08
C ALA A 46 1.90 -4.12 7.45
N LEU A 47 1.99 -5.42 7.75
CA LEU A 47 0.84 -6.22 8.21
C LEU A 47 0.23 -5.68 9.51
N ASN A 48 1.07 -5.32 10.49
CA ASN A 48 0.62 -4.72 11.73
C ASN A 48 -0.05 -3.36 11.49
N THR A 49 0.50 -2.55 10.56
CA THR A 49 -0.11 -1.28 10.15
C THR A 49 -1.51 -1.49 9.57
N LEU A 50 -1.65 -2.45 8.64
CA LEU A 50 -2.94 -2.79 8.03
C LEU A 50 -3.94 -3.24 9.10
N TYR A 51 -3.52 -4.11 10.02
CA TYR A 51 -4.37 -4.58 11.10
C TYR A 51 -4.84 -3.44 12.02
N TYR A 52 -3.93 -2.56 12.45
CA TYR A 52 -4.32 -1.39 13.25
C TYR A 52 -5.29 -0.50 12.49
N PHE A 53 -5.05 -0.23 11.21
CA PHE A 53 -5.92 0.66 10.44
C PHE A 53 -7.33 0.08 10.22
N PHE A 54 -7.45 -1.20 9.85
CA PHE A 54 -8.73 -1.81 9.50
C PHE A 54 -9.50 -2.40 10.69
N HIS A 55 -8.82 -2.81 11.76
CA HIS A 55 -9.45 -3.51 12.89
C HIS A 55 -9.28 -2.82 14.25
N GLN A 56 -8.31 -1.90 14.41
CA GLN A 56 -8.06 -1.20 15.68
C GLN A 56 -7.77 0.30 15.46
N LYS A 57 -8.59 0.95 14.62
CA LYS A 57 -8.36 2.33 14.15
C LYS A 57 -8.24 3.33 15.30
N GLU A 58 -9.05 3.17 16.34
CA GLU A 58 -8.98 3.98 17.57
C GLU A 58 -7.63 3.87 18.28
N HIS A 59 -7.03 2.67 18.32
CA HIS A 59 -5.71 2.48 18.92
C HIS A 59 -4.62 3.23 18.13
N LEU A 60 -4.69 3.16 16.80
CA LEU A 60 -3.82 3.96 15.92
C LEU A 60 -3.99 5.45 16.18
N TYR A 61 -5.23 5.93 16.28
CA TYR A 61 -5.55 7.35 16.49
C TYR A 61 -5.04 7.85 17.83
N ASN A 62 -5.30 7.11 18.91
CA ASN A 62 -4.80 7.44 20.25
C ASN A 62 -3.27 7.47 20.31
N HIS A 63 -2.59 6.55 19.62
CA HIS A 63 -1.14 6.57 19.52
C HIS A 63 -0.64 7.84 18.82
N TYR A 64 -1.24 8.24 17.71
CA TYR A 64 -0.86 9.50 17.06
C TYR A 64 -1.20 10.72 17.92
N GLN A 65 -2.35 10.74 18.58
CA GLN A 65 -2.77 11.84 19.44
C GLN A 65 -1.80 12.08 20.61
N THR A 66 -1.30 10.99 21.22
CA THR A 66 -0.36 11.06 22.34
C THR A 66 1.09 11.29 21.91
N GLN A 67 1.43 10.93 20.67
CA GLN A 67 2.80 11.04 20.16
C GLN A 67 3.05 12.28 19.29
N THR A 68 2.03 13.08 18.97
CA THR A 68 2.15 14.28 18.13
C THR A 68 1.63 15.53 18.85
N ASN A 69 2.01 16.71 18.38
CA ASN A 69 1.55 17.99 18.89
C ASN A 69 0.55 18.65 17.93
N GLU A 70 -0.09 19.72 18.37
CA GLU A 70 -1.07 20.46 17.56
C GLU A 70 -0.46 21.04 16.27
N ASP A 71 0.81 21.45 16.28
CA ASP A 71 1.48 21.97 15.09
C ASP A 71 1.61 20.90 14.00
N TRP A 72 2.00 19.68 14.37
CA TRP A 72 2.07 18.56 13.44
C TRP A 72 0.68 18.20 12.89
N LYS A 73 -0.35 18.18 13.76
CA LYS A 73 -1.73 17.92 13.32
C LYS A 73 -2.18 18.94 12.29
N LYS A 74 -1.92 20.23 12.52
CA LYS A 74 -2.22 21.31 11.56
C LYS A 74 -1.47 21.15 10.23
N GLN A 75 -0.21 20.70 10.25
CA GLN A 75 0.58 20.47 9.04
C GLN A 75 0.05 19.32 8.18
N ILE A 76 -0.55 18.30 8.80
CA ILE A 76 -1.07 17.13 8.09
C ILE A 76 -2.53 17.32 7.68
N SER A 77 -3.33 18.04 8.48
CA SER A 77 -4.67 18.44 8.08
C SER A 77 -4.65 19.29 6.81
N TYR A 78 -5.74 19.26 6.05
CA TYR A 78 -5.84 19.94 4.75
C TYR A 78 -6.97 20.98 4.79
N ALA A 79 -6.60 22.26 4.86
CA ALA A 79 -7.53 23.37 5.08
C ALA A 79 -8.18 23.85 3.76
N ASN A 80 -9.32 24.54 3.85
CA ASN A 80 -10.13 24.93 2.68
C ASN A 80 -9.42 25.86 1.68
N GLU A 81 -8.43 26.62 2.13
CA GLU A 81 -7.59 27.49 1.31
C GLU A 81 -6.57 26.72 0.45
N SER A 82 -6.43 25.41 0.66
CA SER A 82 -5.45 24.58 -0.04
C SER A 82 -5.91 24.23 -1.47
N THR A 83 -4.98 24.22 -2.42
CA THR A 83 -5.24 24.12 -3.87
C THR A 83 -6.20 23.00 -4.30
N HIS A 84 -6.14 21.83 -3.66
CA HIS A 84 -6.92 20.65 -4.04
C HIS A 84 -8.07 20.33 -3.08
N PHE A 85 -8.49 21.28 -2.24
CA PHE A 85 -9.45 21.00 -1.18
C PHE A 85 -10.80 20.58 -1.74
N GLY A 86 -11.27 21.27 -2.79
CA GLY A 86 -12.54 20.93 -3.45
C GLY A 86 -12.57 19.52 -4.06
N LEU A 87 -11.41 18.97 -4.45
CA LEU A 87 -11.31 17.58 -4.93
C LEU A 87 -11.24 16.60 -3.76
N LEU A 88 -10.31 16.81 -2.82
CA LEU A 88 -10.10 15.89 -1.70
C LEU A 88 -11.31 15.83 -0.76
N GLY A 89 -12.01 16.94 -0.57
CA GLY A 89 -13.21 17.03 0.26
C GLY A 89 -14.41 16.24 -0.28
N GLN A 90 -14.36 15.77 -1.54
CA GLN A 90 -15.37 14.84 -2.07
C GLN A 90 -15.16 13.40 -1.60
N TYR A 91 -13.95 13.05 -1.17
CA TYR A 91 -13.55 11.68 -0.82
C TYR A 91 -13.24 11.49 0.66
N TYR A 92 -12.89 12.57 1.37
CA TYR A 92 -12.57 12.55 2.79
C TYR A 92 -13.62 13.29 3.61
N LYS A 93 -13.73 12.94 4.89
CA LYS A 93 -14.60 13.67 5.81
C LYS A 93 -14.08 15.11 6.00
N VAL A 94 -14.97 16.09 5.90
CA VAL A 94 -14.68 17.50 6.16
C VAL A 94 -15.33 17.92 7.47
N GLU A 95 -14.54 18.53 8.36
CA GLU A 95 -14.96 19.08 9.65
C GLU A 95 -14.41 20.50 9.78
N ASP A 96 -15.24 21.46 10.19
CA ASP A 96 -14.84 22.88 10.37
C ASP A 96 -14.06 23.47 9.17
N ASN A 97 -14.52 23.17 7.95
CA ASN A 97 -13.87 23.56 6.68
C ASN A 97 -12.43 23.02 6.51
N GLN A 98 -12.13 21.88 7.11
CA GLN A 98 -10.83 21.23 7.02
C GLN A 98 -11.01 19.71 6.89
N ILE A 99 -10.11 19.06 6.17
CA ILE A 99 -9.96 17.60 6.24
C ILE A 99 -9.00 17.32 7.40
N PRO A 100 -9.45 16.67 8.48
CA PRO A 100 -8.61 16.47 9.65
C PRO A 100 -7.48 15.47 9.36
N TYR A 101 -6.36 15.61 10.08
CA TYR A 101 -5.17 14.75 9.90
C TYR A 101 -5.46 13.25 10.00
N THR A 102 -6.52 12.87 10.75
CA THR A 102 -6.96 11.49 10.97
C THR A 102 -7.36 10.79 9.66
N GLU A 103 -7.86 11.54 8.68
CA GLU A 103 -8.21 11.04 7.35
C GLU A 103 -6.95 10.63 6.54
N PHE A 104 -5.79 11.21 6.87
CA PHE A 104 -4.50 10.93 6.22
C PHE A 104 -3.66 9.86 6.93
N LEU A 105 -4.16 9.27 8.00
CA LEU A 105 -3.54 8.12 8.68
C LEU A 105 -3.72 6.80 7.91
N ASN A 106 -4.35 6.84 6.73
CA ASN A 106 -4.42 5.74 5.78
C ASN A 106 -3.15 5.60 4.90
N ARG A 107 -2.06 6.30 5.26
CA ARG A 107 -0.80 6.34 4.52
C ARG A 107 0.34 5.77 5.36
N ALA A 108 1.26 5.08 4.70
CA ALA A 108 2.49 4.59 5.30
C ALA A 108 3.67 4.77 4.34
N SER A 109 4.89 4.71 4.86
CA SER A 109 6.11 4.82 4.06
C SER A 109 7.14 3.81 4.53
N LEU A 110 7.71 3.07 3.58
CA LEU A 110 8.81 2.13 3.83
C LEU A 110 10.13 2.79 3.43
N TRP A 111 10.94 3.14 4.43
CA TRP A 111 12.25 3.77 4.23
C TRP A 111 13.31 2.68 4.19
N MET A 112 13.87 2.45 3.01
CA MET A 112 14.83 1.37 2.76
C MET A 112 15.96 1.87 1.87
N ALA A 113 17.20 1.48 2.18
CA ALA A 113 18.38 1.86 1.41
C ALA A 113 18.32 1.34 -0.04
N THR A 114 18.99 2.03 -0.96
CA THR A 114 19.15 1.53 -2.34
C THR A 114 19.90 0.19 -2.32
N GLY A 115 19.45 -0.77 -3.13
CA GLY A 115 20.02 -2.12 -3.17
C GLY A 115 19.51 -3.08 -2.09
N SER A 116 18.73 -2.62 -1.10
CA SER A 116 18.20 -3.50 -0.03
C SER A 116 16.99 -4.35 -0.45
N GLY A 117 16.70 -4.47 -1.76
CA GLY A 117 15.59 -5.26 -2.28
C GLY A 117 14.18 -4.74 -1.96
N LYS A 118 13.96 -3.41 -1.93
CA LYS A 118 12.62 -2.81 -1.72
C LYS A 118 11.55 -3.36 -2.68
N THR A 119 11.92 -3.69 -3.91
CA THR A 119 11.01 -4.27 -4.92
C THR A 119 10.48 -5.65 -4.48
N LEU A 120 11.29 -6.46 -3.81
CA LEU A 120 10.87 -7.76 -3.26
C LEU A 120 9.81 -7.57 -2.17
N VAL A 121 10.04 -6.62 -1.27
CA VAL A 121 9.07 -6.24 -0.22
C VAL A 121 7.77 -5.72 -0.83
N LEU A 122 7.85 -4.88 -1.87
CA LEU A 122 6.66 -4.39 -2.58
C LEU A 122 5.83 -5.55 -3.16
N ILE A 123 6.46 -6.47 -3.88
CA ILE A 123 5.78 -7.61 -4.52
C ILE A 123 5.16 -8.53 -3.46
N LYS A 124 5.89 -8.81 -2.37
CA LYS A 124 5.36 -9.63 -1.28
C LYS A 124 4.21 -8.94 -0.53
N LEU A 125 4.25 -7.61 -0.41
CA LEU A 125 3.14 -6.84 0.15
C LEU A 125 1.88 -6.93 -0.74
N ILE A 126 2.04 -6.94 -2.07
CA ILE A 126 0.93 -7.15 -3.02
C ILE A 126 0.25 -8.51 -2.79
N GLU A 127 1.05 -9.57 -2.62
CA GLU A 127 0.53 -10.90 -2.26
C GLU A 127 -0.28 -10.86 -0.96
N PHE A 128 0.24 -10.21 0.08
CA PHE A 128 -0.45 -10.09 1.36
C PHE A 128 -1.75 -9.28 1.27
N LEU A 129 -1.77 -8.18 0.52
CA LEU A 129 -2.98 -7.39 0.30
C LEU A 129 -4.05 -8.24 -0.40
N HIS A 130 -3.67 -9.02 -1.41
CA HIS A 130 -4.60 -9.93 -2.09
C HIS A 130 -5.14 -11.01 -1.16
N GLN A 131 -4.27 -11.66 -0.37
CA GLN A 131 -4.70 -12.68 0.59
C GLN A 131 -5.63 -12.08 1.64
N LEU A 132 -5.26 -10.95 2.26
CA LEU A 132 -6.11 -10.27 3.23
C LEU A 132 -7.46 -9.87 2.65
N ALA A 133 -7.51 -9.39 1.40
CA ALA A 133 -8.77 -9.07 0.73
C ALA A 133 -9.62 -10.31 0.45
N THR A 134 -8.99 -11.41 0.00
CA THR A 134 -9.68 -12.68 -0.31
C THR A 134 -10.35 -13.29 0.93
N TYR A 135 -9.71 -13.15 2.09
CA TYR A 135 -10.25 -13.63 3.38
C TYR A 135 -11.01 -12.54 4.17
N ASN A 136 -11.43 -11.44 3.52
CA ASN A 136 -12.25 -10.37 4.09
C ASN A 136 -11.64 -9.65 5.33
N HIS A 137 -10.31 -9.67 5.47
CA HIS A 137 -9.61 -8.88 6.48
C HIS A 137 -9.50 -7.40 6.08
N ILE A 138 -9.41 -7.12 4.78
CA ILE A 138 -9.43 -5.76 4.23
C ILE A 138 -10.39 -5.69 3.02
N PRO A 139 -10.86 -4.50 2.62
CA PRO A 139 -11.68 -4.35 1.42
C PRO A 139 -10.92 -4.77 0.17
N LYS A 140 -11.62 -5.43 -0.76
CA LYS A 140 -11.09 -5.82 -2.07
C LYS A 140 -11.05 -4.60 -3.00
N ASN A 141 -9.86 -4.04 -3.20
CA ASN A 141 -9.60 -2.90 -4.06
C ASN A 141 -8.51 -3.22 -5.10
N ASP A 142 -8.51 -2.48 -6.21
CA ASP A 142 -7.43 -2.56 -7.20
C ASP A 142 -6.12 -1.98 -6.65
N ILE A 143 -4.99 -2.52 -7.12
CA ILE A 143 -3.65 -2.08 -6.71
C ILE A 143 -3.01 -1.34 -7.88
N LEU A 144 -2.49 -0.13 -7.64
CA LEU A 144 -1.76 0.69 -8.60
C LEU A 144 -0.31 0.92 -8.13
N ILE A 145 0.65 0.63 -9.01
CA ILE A 145 2.05 1.01 -8.84
C ILE A 145 2.33 2.23 -9.71
N LEU A 146 2.75 3.33 -9.09
CA LEU A 146 3.29 4.49 -9.79
C LEU A 146 4.82 4.38 -9.83
N ALA A 147 5.36 4.14 -11.03
CA ALA A 147 6.81 4.03 -11.25
C ALA A 147 7.32 5.23 -12.06
N PRO A 148 8.42 5.88 -11.65
CA PRO A 148 8.86 7.12 -12.29
C PRO A 148 9.66 6.92 -13.58
N LYS A 149 10.20 5.72 -13.81
CA LYS A 149 11.10 5.45 -14.94
C LYS A 149 10.86 4.06 -15.55
N PRO A 150 11.01 3.89 -16.87
CA PRO A 150 10.86 2.59 -17.54
C PRO A 150 11.77 1.50 -16.98
N GLU A 151 12.99 1.84 -16.57
CA GLU A 151 13.96 0.87 -16.05
C GLU A 151 13.48 0.26 -14.71
N ILE A 152 12.86 1.08 -13.86
CA ILE A 152 12.27 0.62 -12.60
C ILE A 152 11.09 -0.30 -12.88
N LEU A 153 10.27 0.03 -13.87
CA LEU A 153 9.14 -0.81 -14.27
C LEU A 153 9.62 -2.16 -14.81
N ASN A 154 10.67 -2.19 -15.64
CA ASN A 154 11.26 -3.43 -16.14
C ASN A 154 11.81 -4.28 -14.99
N GLN A 155 12.51 -3.65 -14.02
CA GLN A 155 12.98 -4.35 -12.82
C GLN A 155 11.82 -4.94 -11.99
N ILE A 156 10.68 -4.26 -11.89
CA ILE A 156 9.49 -4.79 -11.21
C ILE A 156 8.93 -5.99 -11.98
N LYS A 157 8.85 -5.92 -13.32
CA LYS A 157 8.39 -7.02 -14.18
C LYS A 157 9.25 -8.28 -14.02
N GLU A 158 10.57 -8.14 -14.08
CA GLU A 158 11.50 -9.26 -13.90
C GLU A 158 11.34 -9.94 -12.53
N HIS A 159 11.21 -9.16 -11.45
CA HIS A 159 10.98 -9.72 -10.11
C HIS A 159 9.61 -10.38 -9.97
N ILE A 160 8.58 -9.87 -10.66
CA ILE A 160 7.26 -10.51 -10.70
C ILE A 160 7.34 -11.84 -11.44
N GLU A 161 8.10 -11.94 -12.54
CA GLU A 161 8.32 -13.22 -13.21
C GLU A 161 9.00 -14.23 -12.28
N VAL A 162 10.01 -13.82 -11.52
CA VAL A 162 10.64 -14.68 -10.51
C VAL A 162 9.63 -15.13 -9.45
N PHE A 163 8.86 -14.20 -8.87
CA PHE A 163 7.83 -14.49 -7.88
C PHE A 163 6.78 -15.49 -8.43
N ASN A 164 6.31 -15.24 -9.66
CA ASN A 164 5.31 -16.04 -10.33
C ASN A 164 5.77 -17.46 -10.67
N LYS A 165 7.06 -17.81 -10.59
CA LYS A 165 7.50 -19.19 -10.88
C LYS A 165 6.99 -20.22 -9.85
N ASN A 166 6.78 -19.82 -8.59
CA ASN A 166 6.41 -20.74 -7.51
C ASN A 166 5.21 -20.26 -6.67
N SER A 167 4.75 -19.02 -6.83
CA SER A 167 3.60 -18.55 -6.07
C SER A 167 2.31 -19.27 -6.50
N SER A 168 1.44 -19.57 -5.55
CA SER A 168 0.10 -20.12 -5.80
C SER A 168 -0.80 -19.15 -6.55
N VAL A 169 -0.57 -17.84 -6.40
CA VAL A 169 -1.31 -16.77 -7.08
C VAL A 169 -0.35 -15.95 -7.93
N LYS A 170 -0.68 -15.73 -9.20
CA LYS A 170 0.19 -14.97 -10.11
C LYS A 170 -0.15 -13.48 -10.10
N ILE A 171 0.87 -12.62 -10.12
CA ILE A 171 0.69 -11.18 -10.31
C ILE A 171 0.72 -10.88 -11.81
N ASN A 172 -0.32 -10.21 -12.30
CA ASN A 172 -0.47 -9.79 -13.68
C ASN A 172 -0.40 -8.26 -13.75
N LEU A 173 0.67 -7.73 -14.34
CA LEU A 173 0.81 -6.29 -14.56
C LEU A 173 0.04 -5.83 -15.80
N LYS A 174 -0.84 -4.83 -15.63
CA LYS A 174 -1.57 -4.18 -16.72
C LYS A 174 -1.29 -2.67 -16.72
N ASP A 175 -1.22 -2.07 -17.90
CA ASP A 175 -1.08 -0.62 -18.01
C ASP A 175 -2.38 0.06 -17.55
N LEU A 176 -2.28 1.13 -16.74
CA LEU A 176 -3.47 1.83 -16.24
C LEU A 176 -4.36 2.38 -17.38
N ARG A 177 -3.80 2.67 -18.56
CA ARG A 177 -4.58 3.11 -19.73
C ARG A 177 -5.55 2.04 -20.25
N GLU A 178 -5.37 0.80 -19.84
CA GLU A 178 -6.23 -0.32 -20.19
C GLU A 178 -7.28 -0.62 -19.10
N PHE A 179 -7.40 0.24 -18.07
CA PHE A 179 -8.27 0.02 -16.92
C PHE A 179 -9.72 -0.30 -17.32
N GLU A 180 -10.37 0.56 -18.10
CA GLU A 180 -11.75 0.36 -18.55
C GLU A 180 -11.93 -0.96 -19.32
N LYS A 181 -11.03 -1.22 -20.28
CA LYS A 181 -11.04 -2.47 -21.06
C LYS A 181 -10.90 -3.69 -20.15
N SER A 182 -10.00 -3.62 -19.18
CA SER A 182 -9.74 -4.72 -18.24
C SER A 182 -10.92 -5.00 -17.31
N LYS A 183 -11.67 -3.97 -16.87
CA LYS A 183 -12.87 -4.12 -16.05
C LYS A 183 -14.03 -4.74 -16.81
N HIS A 184 -14.19 -4.39 -18.09
CA HIS A 184 -15.18 -5.01 -18.96
C HIS A 184 -14.82 -6.45 -19.37
N LEU A 185 -13.52 -6.78 -19.48
CA LEU A 185 -13.04 -8.14 -19.79
C LEU A 185 -13.04 -9.08 -18.59
N GLN A 186 -12.91 -8.57 -17.35
CA GLN A 186 -12.99 -9.36 -16.11
C GLN A 186 -14.35 -10.03 -15.88
N THR A 187 -15.37 -9.72 -16.70
CA THR A 187 -16.63 -10.48 -16.73
C THR A 187 -16.47 -11.86 -17.41
N SER A 188 -15.31 -12.18 -17.98
CA SER A 188 -15.01 -13.49 -18.56
C SER A 188 -14.52 -14.47 -17.49
N LEU A 189 -15.25 -15.58 -17.35
CA LEU A 189 -15.11 -16.66 -16.35
C LEU A 189 -13.78 -17.47 -16.39
N TYR A 190 -12.75 -17.00 -17.11
CA TYR A 190 -11.57 -17.79 -17.47
C TYR A 190 -10.22 -17.15 -17.12
N GLU A 191 -10.17 -15.97 -16.47
CA GLU A 191 -8.88 -15.51 -15.93
C GLU A 191 -8.54 -16.36 -14.68
N PRO A 192 -7.42 -17.10 -14.66
CA PRO A 192 -7.01 -17.88 -13.50
C PRO A 192 -6.81 -16.96 -12.29
N ASP A 193 -7.10 -17.46 -11.08
CA ASP A 193 -6.95 -16.75 -9.81
C ASP A 193 -5.60 -16.02 -9.75
N GLY A 194 -5.63 -14.71 -9.97
CA GLY A 194 -4.45 -13.88 -10.16
C GLY A 194 -4.67 -12.46 -9.65
N ILE A 195 -3.60 -11.85 -9.17
CA ILE A 195 -3.59 -10.48 -8.68
C ILE A 195 -3.37 -9.55 -9.88
N THR A 196 -4.42 -8.85 -10.32
CA THR A 196 -4.24 -7.77 -11.29
C THR A 196 -3.66 -6.56 -10.59
N VAL A 197 -2.51 -6.08 -11.06
CA VAL A 197 -1.86 -4.88 -10.55
C VAL A 197 -1.68 -3.91 -11.72
N PHE A 198 -2.26 -2.72 -11.59
CA PHE A 198 -2.06 -1.67 -12.58
C PHE A 198 -0.73 -0.98 -12.36
N TYR A 199 -0.10 -0.53 -13.42
CA TYR A 199 1.05 0.36 -13.34
C TYR A 199 0.85 1.60 -14.19
N TYR A 200 1.43 2.71 -13.76
CA TYR A 200 1.48 3.93 -14.54
C TYR A 200 2.78 4.70 -14.31
N ARG A 201 3.14 5.51 -15.29
CA ARG A 201 4.30 6.39 -15.24
C ARG A 201 3.98 7.61 -14.38
N SER A 202 4.70 7.79 -13.28
CA SER A 202 4.41 8.91 -12.37
C SER A 202 4.73 10.27 -12.99
N ASP A 203 5.63 10.35 -13.97
CA ASP A 203 5.98 11.58 -14.69
C ASP A 203 4.94 12.00 -15.73
N ASN A 204 4.04 11.11 -16.11
CA ASN A 204 2.87 11.47 -16.90
C ASN A 204 1.75 12.07 -16.03
N ILE A 205 1.85 11.97 -14.70
CA ILE A 205 0.91 12.63 -13.78
C ILE A 205 1.42 14.06 -13.56
N THR A 206 1.25 14.93 -14.56
CA THR A 206 1.49 16.37 -14.43
C THR A 206 0.20 17.13 -14.72
N ASP A 207 0.06 18.33 -14.15
CA ASP A 207 -1.11 19.21 -14.35
C ASP A 207 -1.32 19.64 -15.83
N VAL A 208 -0.43 19.23 -16.75
CA VAL A 208 -0.47 19.57 -18.17
C VAL A 208 -1.50 18.73 -18.93
N ASP A 209 -1.91 17.56 -18.41
CA ASP A 209 -2.90 16.69 -19.07
C ASP A 209 -4.37 17.07 -18.75
N LYS A 210 -4.62 18.29 -18.24
CA LYS A 210 -5.97 18.82 -17.93
C LYS A 210 -6.57 19.69 -19.05
N THR A 211 -6.16 19.50 -20.30
CA THR A 211 -6.86 20.09 -21.45
C THR A 211 -7.28 19.01 -22.42
N GLU A 212 -8.49 18.50 -22.22
CA GLU A 212 -9.59 18.53 -23.21
C GLU A 212 -10.94 18.29 -22.51
#